data_AF-A0A0U3NSU0-F1
#
_entry.id   AF-A0A0U3NSU0-F1
#
_cell.length_a   1.000
_cell.length_b   1.000
_cell.length_c   1.000
_cell.angle_alpha   90.00
_cell.angle_beta   90.00
_cell.angle_gamma   90.00
#
_symmetry.space_group_name_H-M   'P 1'
#
loop_
_entity.id
_entity.type
_entity.pdbx_description
1 polymer ?
#
loop_
_entity_poly.entity_id
_entity_poly.type
_entity_poly.pdbx_seq_one_letter_code
_entity_poly.pdbx_strand_id
1 'polypeptide(L)'
;MSRGFKFRNIDIYRSLEKTFILHEDNESLIIPLMAIDGLGEQVAKNIVVEREKGSFISEKDFIDRTKINKTQLGKLKALDILNFN
;
A
#
# COMPACT_ATOMS: atom_id res chain seq x y z
N MET A 1 -4.83 -26.75 -15.42
CA MET A 1 -4.27 -25.45 -15.86
C MET A 1 -4.56 -24.40 -14.79
N SER A 2 -3.78 -24.37 -13.71
CA SER A 2 -3.85 -23.24 -12.78
C SER A 2 -3.16 -22.09 -13.50
N ARG A 3 -3.91 -21.08 -13.93
CA ARG A 3 -3.34 -19.85 -14.48
C ARG A 3 -2.48 -19.25 -13.36
N GLY A 4 -1.17 -19.48 -13.44
CA GLY A 4 -0.20 -19.24 -12.39
C GLY A 4 0.09 -17.76 -12.18
N PHE A 5 -0.94 -16.97 -11.89
CA PHE A 5 -0.77 -15.59 -11.49
C PHE A 5 -0.09 -15.56 -10.12
N LYS A 6 1.07 -14.90 -10.05
CA LYS A 6 1.78 -14.70 -8.80
C LYS A 6 1.21 -13.47 -8.11
N PHE A 7 0.96 -13.54 -6.82
CA PHE A 7 0.60 -12.36 -6.06
C PHE A 7 1.87 -11.72 -5.51
N ARG A 8 2.08 -10.46 -5.85
CA ARG A 8 3.07 -9.61 -5.19
C ARG A 8 2.44 -9.06 -3.92
N ASN A 9 3.27 -8.91 -2.89
CA ASN A 9 2.83 -8.29 -1.64
C ASN A 9 2.47 -6.80 -1.87
N ILE A 10 1.84 -6.18 -0.88
CA ILE A 10 1.49 -4.76 -0.92
C ILE A 10 2.75 -3.93 -1.06
N ASP A 11 2.69 -3.00 -2.00
CA ASP A 11 3.68 -1.96 -2.22
C ASP A 11 3.01 -0.59 -2.04
N ILE A 12 3.50 0.25 -1.13
CA ILE A 12 2.95 1.57 -0.82
C ILE A 12 3.00 2.53 -2.02
N TYR A 13 3.96 2.34 -2.93
CA TYR A 13 4.16 3.19 -4.09
C TYR A 13 3.49 2.67 -5.36
N ARG A 14 3.21 1.36 -5.43
CA ARG A 14 2.55 0.76 -6.60
C ARG A 14 1.08 0.44 -6.37
N SER A 15 0.74 -0.20 -5.24
CA SER A 15 -0.63 -0.72 -4.98
C SER A 15 -1.68 0.38 -5.05
N LEU A 16 -2.83 0.09 -5.66
CA LEU A 16 -3.98 1.00 -5.63
C LEU A 16 -4.82 0.77 -4.37
N GLU A 17 -5.75 1.68 -4.11
CA GLU A 17 -6.60 1.66 -2.94
C GLU A 17 -7.49 0.41 -2.90
N LYS A 18 -8.16 0.07 -4.01
CA LYS A 18 -9.17 -1.02 -4.08
C LYS A 18 -8.92 -2.01 -5.22
N THR A 19 -8.01 -1.69 -6.13
CA THR A 19 -7.87 -2.40 -7.40
C THR A 19 -6.57 -3.18 -7.45
N PHE A 20 -6.66 -4.44 -7.88
CA PHE A 20 -5.46 -5.21 -8.21
C PHE A 20 -4.84 -4.64 -9.48
N ILE A 21 -3.52 -4.44 -9.47
CA ILE A 21 -2.80 -3.96 -10.65
C ILE A 21 -1.91 -5.07 -11.20
N LEU A 22 -1.80 -5.13 -12.52
CA LEU A 22 -0.83 -6.00 -13.19
C LEU A 22 0.57 -5.44 -12.95
N HIS A 23 1.45 -6.27 -12.39
CA HIS A 23 2.86 -5.94 -12.22
C HIS A 23 3.54 -5.87 -13.59
N GLU A 24 4.65 -5.14 -13.68
CA GLU A 24 5.42 -4.94 -14.92
C GLU A 24 5.91 -6.25 -15.58
N ASP A 25 5.92 -7.35 -14.83
CA ASP A 25 6.28 -8.68 -15.35
C ASP A 25 5.14 -9.36 -16.14
N ASN A 26 3.95 -8.77 -16.22
CA ASN A 26 2.75 -9.30 -16.91
C ASN A 26 2.26 -10.68 -16.44
N GLU A 27 2.82 -11.21 -15.36
CA GLU A 27 2.47 -12.52 -14.80
C GLU A 27 2.00 -12.42 -13.34
N SER A 28 2.23 -11.27 -12.70
CA SER A 28 1.95 -11.04 -11.30
C SER A 28 0.92 -9.93 -11.07
N LEU A 29 0.10 -10.07 -10.03
CA LEU A 29 -0.82 -9.04 -9.57
C LEU A 29 -0.31 -8.45 -8.25
N ILE A 30 -0.27 -7.13 -8.15
CA ILE A 30 -0.05 -6.43 -6.89
C ILE A 30 -1.39 -6.25 -6.21
N ILE A 31 -1.45 -6.65 -4.95
CA ILE A 31 -2.65 -6.58 -4.12
C ILE A 31 -2.94 -5.14 -3.68
N PRO A 32 -4.23 -4.75 -3.56
CA PRO A 32 -4.60 -3.39 -3.17
C PRO A 32 -4.36 -3.12 -1.68
N LEU A 33 -4.26 -1.84 -1.32
CA LEU A 33 -4.10 -1.38 0.07
C LEU A 33 -5.30 -1.77 0.96
N MET A 34 -6.51 -1.81 0.40
CA MET A 34 -7.71 -2.25 1.11
C MET A 34 -7.70 -3.73 1.51
N ALA A 35 -6.77 -4.54 1.00
CA ALA A 35 -6.56 -5.90 1.47
C ALA A 35 -5.98 -5.94 2.91
N ILE A 36 -5.43 -4.81 3.41
CA ILE A 36 -5.02 -4.69 4.82
C ILE A 36 -6.27 -4.55 5.68
N ASP A 37 -6.53 -5.58 6.47
CA ASP A 37 -7.61 -5.58 7.43
C ASP A 37 -7.57 -4.34 8.33
N GLY A 38 -8.69 -3.64 8.48
CA GLY A 38 -8.82 -2.45 9.34
C GLY A 38 -8.08 -1.19 8.87
N LEU A 39 -7.48 -1.15 7.68
CA LEU A 39 -6.86 0.08 7.13
C LEU A 39 -7.93 1.13 6.78
N GLY A 40 -9.03 0.69 6.17
CA GLY A 40 -10.12 1.56 5.77
C GLY A 40 -9.87 2.33 4.47
N GLU A 41 -10.94 2.59 3.75
CA GLU A 41 -10.89 3.19 2.40
C GLU A 41 -10.28 4.59 2.39
N GLN A 42 -10.62 5.41 3.38
CA GLN A 42 -10.14 6.78 3.43
C GLN A 42 -8.62 6.86 3.56
N VAL A 43 -8.02 5.99 4.40
CA VAL A 43 -6.57 5.94 4.58
C VAL A 43 -5.91 5.38 3.32
N ALA A 44 -6.44 4.31 2.74
CA ALA A 44 -5.95 3.75 1.47
C ALA A 44 -5.93 4.79 0.35
N LYS A 45 -7.02 5.57 0.20
CA LYS A 45 -7.12 6.66 -0.77
C LYS A 45 -6.11 7.77 -0.47
N ASN A 46 -5.96 8.18 0.80
CA ASN A 46 -5.00 9.21 1.17
C ASN A 46 -3.57 8.78 0.84
N ILE A 47 -3.19 7.51 1.07
CA ILE A 47 -1.87 7.00 0.69
C ILE A 47 -1.61 7.19 -0.81
N VAL A 48 -2.56 6.80 -1.67
CA VAL A 48 -2.44 6.92 -3.13
C VAL A 48 -2.39 8.37 -3.59
N VAL A 49 -3.21 9.25 -3.02
CA VAL A 49 -3.22 10.68 -3.40
C VAL A 49 -1.99 11.40 -2.89
N GLU A 50 -1.56 11.12 -1.66
CA GLU A 50 -0.43 11.81 -1.06
C GLU A 50 0.88 11.37 -1.71
N ARG A 51 1.09 10.08 -2.00
CA ARG A 51 2.33 9.63 -2.66
C ARG A 51 2.54 10.27 -4.04
N GLU A 52 1.47 10.63 -4.75
CA GLU A 52 1.57 11.34 -6.04
C GLU A 52 2.14 12.76 -5.89
N LYS A 53 2.00 13.39 -4.71
CA LYS A 53 2.59 14.70 -4.41
C LYS A 53 4.09 14.62 -4.13
N GLY A 54 4.61 13.41 -3.88
CA GLY A 54 6.02 13.16 -3.57
C GLY A 54 6.19 12.02 -2.57
N SER A 55 7.37 11.41 -2.59
CA SER A 55 7.72 10.30 -1.70
C SER A 55 7.61 10.67 -0.22
N PHE A 56 7.37 9.67 0.63
CA PHE A 56 7.35 9.86 2.07
C PHE A 56 8.77 9.85 2.62
N ILE A 57 9.14 10.90 3.34
CA ILE A 57 10.53 11.11 3.82
C ILE A 57 10.73 10.45 5.18
N SER A 58 9.66 10.27 5.95
CA SER A 58 9.72 9.63 7.26
C SER A 58 8.37 9.03 7.65
N GLU A 59 8.37 8.19 8.67
CA GLU A 59 7.15 7.70 9.30
C GLU A 59 6.23 8.84 9.76
N LYS A 60 6.80 9.91 10.31
CA LYS A 60 6.03 11.06 10.76
C LYS A 60 5.33 11.75 9.59
N ASP A 61 6.07 11.99 8.49
CA ASP A 61 5.51 12.54 7.25
C ASP A 61 4.38 11.66 6.69
N PHE A 62 4.57 10.34 6.68
CA PHE A 62 3.54 9.39 6.28
C PHE A 62 2.29 9.50 7.15
N ILE A 63 2.45 9.58 8.48
CA ILE A 63 1.32 9.69 9.41
C ILE A 63 0.54 10.99 9.18
N ASP A 64 1.25 12.11 9.13
CA ASP A 64 0.64 13.44 9.00
C ASP A 64 -0.12 13.59 7.68
N ARG A 65 0.40 13.04 6.58
CA ARG A 65 -0.22 13.11 5.24
C ARG A 65 -1.37 12.13 5.08
N THR A 66 -1.21 10.89 5.51
CA THR A 66 -2.20 9.82 5.27
C THR A 66 -3.35 9.81 6.29
N LYS A 67 -3.16 10.50 7.42
CA LYS A 67 -4.08 10.51 8.58
C LYS A 67 -4.32 9.11 9.16
N ILE A 68 -3.33 8.24 9.04
CA ILE A 68 -3.34 6.90 9.61
C ILE A 68 -3.22 6.95 11.14
N ASN A 69 -3.90 6.05 11.84
CA ASN A 69 -3.76 5.94 13.30
C ASN A 69 -2.64 4.94 13.69
N LYS A 70 -2.30 4.89 14.99
CA LYS A 70 -1.24 4.02 15.51
C LYS A 70 -1.49 2.52 15.26
N THR A 71 -2.75 2.07 15.35
CA THR A 71 -3.13 0.67 15.15
C THR A 71 -2.91 0.26 13.69
N GLN A 72 -3.38 1.06 12.76
CA GLN A 72 -3.23 0.86 11.33
C GLN A 72 -1.75 0.90 10.94
N LEU A 73 -0.99 1.88 11.44
CA LEU A 73 0.45 1.98 11.24
C LEU A 73 1.17 0.71 11.71
N GLY A 74 0.80 0.17 12.87
CA GLY A 74 1.32 -1.10 13.37
C GLY A 74 1.09 -2.27 12.41
N LYS A 75 -0.07 -2.33 11.74
CA LYS A 75 -0.36 -3.36 10.72
C LYS A 75 0.55 -3.22 9.50
N LEU A 76 0.77 -1.99 9.00
CA LEU A 76 1.70 -1.79 7.89
C LEU A 76 3.14 -2.17 8.26
N LYS A 77 3.59 -1.84 9.49
CA LYS A 77 4.91 -2.24 9.97
C LYS A 77 5.06 -3.76 10.10
N ALA A 78 4.02 -4.45 10.58
CA ALA A 78 4.03 -5.91 10.68
C ALA A 78 4.10 -6.61 9.31
N LEU A 79 3.65 -5.94 8.25
CA LEU A 79 3.76 -6.41 6.87
C LEU A 79 5.10 -6.02 6.20
N ASP A 80 5.94 -5.23 6.89
CA ASP A 80 7.24 -4.74 6.41
C ASP A 80 7.15 -3.96 5.08
N ILE A 81 6.05 -3.21 4.89
CA ILE A 81 5.79 -2.46 3.64
C ILE A 81 6.15 -0.97 3.73
N LEU A 82 6.54 -0.50 4.93
CA LEU A 82 6.94 0.88 5.16
C LEU A 82 8.47 0.99 5.16
N ASN A 83 9.04 1.14 3.97
CA ASN A 83 10.45 1.45 3.80
C ASN A 83 10.61 2.95 3.50
N PHE A 84 11.21 3.66 4.46
CA PHE A 84 11.62 5.06 4.30
C PHE A 84 13.10 5.06 3.90
N ASN A 85 13.45 5.85 2.89
CA ASN A 85 14.81 5.96 2.37
C ASN A 85 15.58 7.05 3.11
#